data_AF-A0A939XKG5-F1
#
_entry.id   AF-A0A939XKG5-F1
#
_cell.length_a   1.000
_cell.length_b   1.000
_cell.length_c   1.000
_cell.angle_alpha   90.00
_cell.angle_beta   90.00
_cell.angle_gamma   90.00
#
_symmetry.space_group_name_H-M   'P 1'
#
loop_
_entity.id
_entity.type
_entity.pdbx_description
1 polymer ?
#
loop_
_entity_poly.entity_id
_entity_poly.type
_entity_poly.pdbx_seq_one_letter_code
_entity_poly.pdbx_strand_id
1 'polypeptide(L)'
;MKKLFLTTILLIAAVIGCVAQKAKNVTVSTPDDFIKAIASNTNITLKTNNILALTSALDQLDKSRDISELDSDEYGSLAPGVYYTPEYDGRSIVIVNINNLTISGVSATATHIQAEPSYADVLKFAYCNNITIKNIKAGHVRTGYCIGDVIEFNQCKNVKVENSDLYGCGVNGLTMFNTDDVTVNNTIIHDCSENSVVMGECNNVTFNKCTMRDCGGDIND
;
A
#
# COMPACT_ATOMS: atom_id res chain seq x y z
N MET A 1 1.36 59.01 -42.07
CA MET A 1 2.03 58.45 -40.88
C MET A 1 1.00 57.79 -39.97
N LYS A 2 0.81 56.48 -40.07
CA LYS A 2 0.19 55.66 -39.02
C LYS A 2 1.01 54.37 -38.94
N LYS A 3 1.74 54.21 -37.84
CA LYS A 3 2.64 53.08 -37.58
C LYS A 3 1.79 51.84 -37.29
N LEU A 4 1.97 50.79 -38.09
CA LEU A 4 1.43 49.47 -37.84
C LEU A 4 2.33 48.80 -36.79
N PHE A 5 1.87 48.72 -35.54
CA PHE A 5 2.55 47.93 -34.51
C PHE A 5 2.15 46.46 -34.68
N LEU A 6 3.07 45.68 -35.22
CA LEU A 6 2.99 44.24 -35.29
C LEU A 6 3.51 43.69 -33.95
N THR A 7 2.62 43.43 -33.00
CA THR A 7 2.97 42.72 -31.76
C THR A 7 3.02 41.24 -32.05
N THR A 8 4.24 40.71 -32.20
CA THR A 8 4.50 39.27 -32.26
C THR A 8 4.20 38.67 -30.90
N ILE A 9 3.06 37.98 -30.76
CA ILE A 9 2.78 37.14 -29.61
C ILE A 9 3.69 35.92 -29.71
N LEU A 10 4.73 35.89 -28.86
CA LEU A 10 5.58 34.72 -28.69
C LEU A 10 4.77 33.68 -27.90
N LEU A 11 4.12 32.74 -28.60
CA LEU A 11 3.60 31.53 -27.97
C LEU A 11 4.80 30.72 -27.48
N ILE A 12 5.13 30.82 -26.19
CA ILE A 12 5.98 29.83 -25.53
C ILE A 12 5.09 28.60 -25.36
N ALA A 13 5.15 27.69 -26.34
CA ALA A 13 4.71 26.32 -26.12
C ALA A 13 5.57 25.78 -24.98
N ALA A 14 5.01 25.69 -23.77
CA ALA A 14 5.61 24.93 -22.70
C ALA A 14 5.67 23.49 -23.20
N VAL A 15 6.84 23.09 -23.70
CA VAL A 15 7.21 21.69 -23.82
C VAL A 15 7.24 21.20 -22.37
N ILE A 16 6.10 20.68 -21.90
CA ILE A 16 6.04 19.89 -20.68
C ILE A 16 6.75 18.58 -21.04
N GLY A 17 8.08 18.65 -21.08
CA GLY A 17 8.89 17.46 -21.02
C GLY A 17 8.47 16.74 -19.75
N CYS A 18 8.05 15.48 -19.89
CA CYS A 18 7.95 14.55 -18.77
C CYS A 18 9.38 14.34 -18.24
N VAL A 19 9.88 15.30 -17.47
CA VAL A 19 11.02 15.06 -16.62
C VAL A 19 10.46 14.19 -15.51
N ALA A 20 10.87 12.93 -15.45
CA ALA A 20 10.56 12.07 -14.32
C ALA A 20 10.98 12.80 -13.05
N GLN A 21 9.99 13.22 -12.26
CA GLN A 21 10.26 13.94 -11.03
C GLN A 21 11.06 13.00 -10.12
N LYS A 22 12.25 13.44 -9.71
CA LYS A 22 13.13 12.64 -8.85
C LYS A 22 12.35 12.24 -7.60
N ALA A 23 12.32 10.94 -7.30
CA ALA A 23 11.60 10.44 -6.14
C ALA A 23 12.12 11.11 -4.85
N LYS A 24 11.19 11.58 -4.01
CA LYS A 24 11.46 12.08 -2.67
C LYS A 24 11.92 10.90 -1.82
N ASN A 25 13.01 11.04 -1.08
CA ASN A 25 13.46 10.00 -0.15
C ASN A 25 13.11 10.46 1.27
N VAL A 26 12.39 9.62 2.01
CA VAL A 26 11.96 9.90 3.39
C VAL A 26 12.32 8.73 4.26
N THR A 27 12.90 8.98 5.42
CA THR A 27 13.09 7.96 6.46
C THR A 27 12.07 8.20 7.56
N VAL A 28 11.39 7.14 7.98
CA VAL A 28 10.36 7.21 9.02
C VAL A 28 10.63 6.14 10.08
N SER A 29 10.26 6.44 11.32
CA SER A 29 10.41 5.54 12.46
C SER A 29 9.17 5.45 13.34
N THR A 30 8.11 6.19 13.00
CA THR A 30 6.83 6.22 13.73
C THR A 30 5.66 5.98 12.76
N PRO A 31 4.52 5.47 13.25
CA PRO A 31 3.30 5.36 12.45
C PRO A 31 2.85 6.70 11.83
N ASP A 32 2.90 7.79 12.60
CA ASP A 32 2.49 9.11 12.11
C ASP A 32 3.37 9.62 10.96
N ASP A 33 4.69 9.44 11.09
CA ASP A 33 5.63 9.84 10.04
C ASP A 33 5.41 8.98 8.78
N PHE A 34 5.08 7.70 8.95
CA PHE A 34 4.74 6.83 7.83
C PHE A 34 3.51 7.33 7.06
N ILE A 35 2.40 7.60 7.75
CA ILE A 35 1.17 8.11 7.12
C ILE A 35 1.43 9.44 6.41
N LYS A 36 2.19 10.35 7.04
CA LYS A 36 2.57 11.65 6.45
C LYS A 36 3.52 11.52 5.26
N ALA A 37 4.30 10.45 5.19
CA ALA A 37 5.26 10.22 4.12
C ALA A 37 4.63 9.60 2.87
N ILE A 38 3.43 8.99 2.96
CA ILE A 38 2.75 8.40 1.80
C ILE A 38 2.37 9.49 0.80
N ALA A 39 3.04 9.47 -0.35
CA ALA A 39 2.79 10.34 -1.48
C ALA A 39 3.35 9.70 -2.75
N SER A 40 2.85 10.10 -3.92
CA SER A 40 3.42 9.69 -5.20
C SER A 40 4.89 10.12 -5.34
N ASN A 41 5.66 9.40 -6.16
CA ASN A 41 7.09 9.64 -6.39
C ASN A 41 7.90 9.69 -5.07
N THR A 42 7.68 8.71 -4.19
CA THR A 42 8.32 8.69 -2.87
C THR A 42 8.96 7.33 -2.58
N ASN A 43 10.15 7.36 -2.00
CA ASN A 43 10.83 6.22 -1.40
C ASN A 43 10.82 6.39 0.11
N ILE A 44 10.02 5.59 0.80
CA ILE A 44 9.94 5.53 2.26
C ILE A 44 10.88 4.44 2.75
N THR A 45 11.82 4.80 3.62
CA THR A 45 12.67 3.87 4.36
C THR A 45 12.18 3.77 5.81
N LEU A 46 11.77 2.58 6.23
CA LEU A 46 11.37 2.31 7.60
C LEU A 46 12.61 1.97 8.42
N LYS A 47 13.04 2.90 9.28
CA LYS A 47 14.17 2.73 10.18
C LYS A 47 13.67 2.68 11.61
N THR A 48 13.08 1.55 11.95
CA THR A 48 12.56 1.24 13.27
C THR A 48 13.24 -0.03 13.79
N ASN A 49 13.41 -0.11 15.11
CA ASN A 49 13.74 -1.36 15.80
C ASN A 49 12.52 -1.93 16.55
N ASN A 50 11.36 -1.29 16.38
CA ASN A 50 10.09 -1.62 17.03
C ASN A 50 9.01 -1.88 15.98
N ILE A 51 7.92 -2.50 16.43
CA ILE A 51 6.70 -2.70 15.64
C ILE A 51 6.09 -1.35 15.29
N LEU A 52 5.75 -1.14 14.01
CA LEU A 52 4.97 0.00 13.53
C LEU A 52 3.49 -0.38 13.47
N ALA A 53 2.74 -0.02 14.50
CA ALA A 53 1.28 -0.14 14.52
C ALA A 53 0.66 1.00 13.70
N LEU A 54 0.27 0.75 12.44
CA LEU A 54 -0.14 1.82 11.53
C LEU A 54 -1.53 2.39 11.83
N THR A 55 -2.41 1.56 12.36
CA THR A 55 -3.82 1.91 12.59
C THR A 55 -3.98 3.02 13.63
N SER A 56 -3.11 3.12 14.63
CA SER A 56 -3.15 4.21 15.62
C SER A 56 -2.90 5.58 14.99
N ALA A 57 -2.16 5.65 13.87
CA ALA A 57 -1.91 6.89 13.17
C ALA A 57 -3.10 7.34 12.31
N LEU A 58 -4.13 6.51 12.12
CA LEU A 58 -5.32 6.89 11.38
C LEU A 58 -6.26 7.79 12.19
N ASP A 59 -6.16 7.79 13.52
CA ASP A 59 -6.97 8.64 14.41
C ASP A 59 -6.72 10.13 14.21
N GLN A 60 -5.55 10.50 13.69
CA GLN A 60 -5.21 11.89 13.38
C GLN A 60 -5.78 12.38 12.03
N LEU A 61 -6.34 11.49 11.22
CA LEU A 61 -6.91 11.85 9.92
C LEU A 61 -8.25 12.58 10.12
N ASP A 62 -8.47 13.60 9.29
CA ASP A 62 -9.72 14.34 9.25
C ASP A 62 -10.87 13.42 8.79
N LYS A 63 -12.11 13.72 9.23
CA LYS A 63 -13.29 12.93 8.86
C LYS A 63 -13.56 12.90 7.35
N SER A 64 -13.06 13.87 6.59
CA SER A 64 -13.07 13.85 5.11
C SER A 64 -12.23 12.72 4.50
N ARG A 65 -11.44 12.00 5.30
CA ARG A 65 -10.67 10.82 4.89
C ARG A 65 -11.40 9.50 5.13
N ASP A 66 -12.59 9.56 5.74
CA ASP A 66 -13.49 8.42 5.86
C ASP A 66 -14.14 8.13 4.50
N ILE A 67 -14.00 6.90 4.02
CA ILE A 67 -14.56 6.46 2.73
C ILE A 67 -15.54 5.29 2.88
N SER A 68 -16.10 5.09 4.09
CA SER A 68 -17.10 4.05 4.37
C SER A 68 -18.34 4.08 3.50
N GLU A 69 -18.71 5.26 3.00
CA GLU A 69 -19.92 5.48 2.19
C GLU A 69 -19.67 5.34 0.68
N LEU A 70 -18.44 5.01 0.28
CA LEU A 70 -18.05 4.84 -1.12
C LEU A 70 -17.86 3.37 -1.45
N ASP A 71 -18.35 2.96 -2.61
CA ASP A 71 -18.01 1.65 -3.15
C ASP A 71 -16.55 1.64 -3.63
N SER A 72 -15.91 0.46 -3.59
CA SER A 72 -14.48 0.35 -3.90
C SER A 72 -14.13 0.79 -5.33
N ASP A 73 -15.08 0.75 -6.27
CA ASP A 73 -14.93 1.21 -7.65
C ASP A 73 -15.03 2.74 -7.80
N GLU A 74 -15.45 3.45 -6.75
CA GLU A 74 -15.49 4.91 -6.71
C GLU A 74 -14.18 5.53 -6.21
N TYR A 75 -13.31 4.75 -5.55
CA TYR A 75 -12.09 5.26 -4.91
C TYR A 75 -11.16 5.95 -5.92
N GLY A 76 -11.18 5.53 -7.20
CA GLY A 76 -10.40 6.15 -8.27
C GLY A 76 -10.70 7.64 -8.50
N SER A 77 -11.86 8.13 -8.07
CA SER A 77 -12.24 9.55 -8.19
C SER A 77 -11.69 10.43 -7.05
N LEU A 78 -11.11 9.83 -6.02
CA LEU A 78 -10.57 10.54 -4.86
C LEU A 78 -9.25 11.24 -5.17
N ALA A 79 -8.92 12.27 -4.40
CA ALA A 79 -7.57 12.85 -4.44
C ALA A 79 -6.53 11.81 -3.95
N PRO A 80 -5.29 11.81 -4.47
CA PRO A 80 -4.26 10.90 -3.99
C PRO A 80 -3.98 11.04 -2.48
N GLY A 81 -3.89 9.94 -1.75
CA GLY A 81 -3.43 9.93 -0.36
C GLY A 81 -3.95 8.76 0.48
N VAL A 82 -3.85 8.92 1.80
CA VAL A 82 -4.27 7.93 2.80
C VAL A 82 -5.69 8.21 3.31
N TYR A 83 -6.57 7.24 3.15
CA TYR A 83 -7.94 7.23 3.64
C TYR A 83 -8.12 6.10 4.65
N TYR A 84 -9.31 5.99 5.22
CA TYR A 84 -9.65 4.88 6.11
C TYR A 84 -11.10 4.43 5.95
N THR A 85 -11.34 3.15 6.25
CA THR A 85 -12.68 2.61 6.52
C THR A 85 -12.79 2.26 8.01
N PRO A 86 -13.92 2.55 8.67
CA PRO A 86 -14.20 2.09 10.01
C PRO A 86 -14.47 0.58 10.00
N GLU A 87 -13.81 -0.13 10.91
CA GLU A 87 -13.97 -1.57 11.13
C GLU A 87 -14.55 -1.82 12.53
N TYR A 88 -14.91 -3.07 12.83
CA TYR A 88 -15.51 -3.43 14.13
C TYR A 88 -14.63 -3.03 15.33
N ASP A 89 -13.31 -3.22 15.22
CA ASP A 89 -12.35 -2.97 16.29
C ASP A 89 -11.28 -1.93 15.96
N GLY A 90 -11.53 -1.08 14.94
CA GLY A 90 -10.60 0.00 14.60
C GLY A 90 -10.85 0.64 13.23
N ARG A 91 -9.77 1.01 12.55
CA ARG A 91 -9.79 1.59 11.21
C ARG A 91 -8.86 0.80 10.29
N SER A 92 -9.31 0.48 9.09
CA SER A 92 -8.46 -0.05 8.01
C SER A 92 -7.85 1.10 7.22
N ILE A 93 -6.57 1.00 6.89
CA ILE A 93 -5.88 1.99 6.05
C ILE A 93 -6.23 1.74 4.58
N VAL A 94 -6.51 2.79 3.79
CA VAL A 94 -6.66 2.68 2.33
C VAL A 94 -5.78 3.71 1.63
N ILE A 95 -4.78 3.26 0.88
CA ILE A 95 -3.87 4.13 0.12
C ILE A 95 -4.41 4.25 -1.31
N VAL A 96 -4.89 5.44 -1.66
CA VAL A 96 -5.65 5.67 -2.90
C VAL A 96 -4.86 6.54 -3.89
N ASN A 97 -4.88 6.17 -5.17
CA ASN A 97 -4.36 6.97 -6.30
C ASN A 97 -2.86 7.36 -6.17
N ILE A 98 -2.08 6.57 -5.44
CA ILE A 98 -0.64 6.79 -5.28
C ILE A 98 0.14 6.10 -6.40
N ASN A 99 1.11 6.83 -6.96
CA ASN A 99 1.95 6.37 -8.07
C ASN A 99 3.43 6.44 -7.75
N ASN A 100 4.22 5.45 -8.16
CA ASN A 100 5.67 5.42 -7.97
C ASN A 100 6.07 5.51 -6.47
N LEU A 101 5.52 4.62 -5.65
CA LEU A 101 5.81 4.54 -4.22
C LEU A 101 6.65 3.29 -3.92
N THR A 102 7.77 3.48 -3.23
CA THR A 102 8.52 2.39 -2.61
C THR A 102 8.42 2.48 -1.09
N ILE A 103 8.01 1.39 -0.45
CA ILE A 103 8.10 1.19 1.01
C ILE A 103 9.17 0.13 1.25
N SER A 104 10.26 0.51 1.90
CA SER A 104 11.39 -0.37 2.16
C SER A 104 11.70 -0.40 3.65
N GLY A 105 11.69 -1.60 4.25
CA GLY A 105 12.36 -1.79 5.52
C GLY A 105 13.89 -1.76 5.37
N VAL A 106 14.57 -1.60 6.49
CA VAL A 106 16.03 -1.80 6.56
C VAL A 106 16.41 -3.28 6.42
N SER A 107 15.55 -4.17 6.91
CA SER A 107 15.55 -5.63 6.65
C SER A 107 14.23 -6.24 7.14
N ALA A 108 13.80 -7.35 6.56
CA ALA A 108 12.56 -8.03 7.00
C ALA A 108 12.63 -8.52 8.46
N THR A 109 13.83 -8.77 8.98
CA THR A 109 14.05 -9.16 10.39
C THR A 109 13.99 -8.00 11.37
N ALA A 110 14.25 -6.76 10.91
CA ALA A 110 14.31 -5.59 11.79
C ALA A 110 13.11 -4.65 11.61
N THR A 111 12.41 -4.72 10.47
CA THR A 111 11.28 -3.85 10.17
C THR A 111 9.99 -4.65 10.20
N HIS A 112 9.18 -4.39 11.22
CA HIS A 112 7.91 -5.06 11.43
C HIS A 112 6.77 -4.04 11.40
N ILE A 113 5.87 -4.18 10.43
CA ILE A 113 4.62 -3.42 10.32
C ILE A 113 3.50 -4.31 10.88
N GLN A 114 2.60 -3.74 11.67
CA GLN A 114 1.52 -4.51 12.26
C GLN A 114 0.21 -3.74 12.28
N ALA A 115 -0.90 -4.45 12.08
CA ALA A 115 -2.22 -3.96 12.45
C ALA A 115 -2.60 -4.51 13.84
N GLU A 116 -3.07 -3.63 14.71
CA GLU A 116 -3.64 -4.04 16.01
C GLU A 116 -5.12 -4.43 15.90
N PRO A 117 -5.98 -3.69 15.17
CA PRO A 117 -7.34 -4.12 14.89
C PRO A 117 -7.32 -5.40 14.05
N SER A 118 -8.13 -6.37 14.45
CA SER A 118 -8.23 -7.70 13.85
C SER A 118 -8.95 -7.63 12.49
N TYR A 119 -9.76 -6.60 12.27
CA TYR A 119 -10.57 -6.42 11.06
C TYR A 119 -9.90 -5.50 10.02
N ALA A 120 -8.82 -4.80 10.39
CA ALA A 120 -8.16 -3.82 9.53
C ALA A 120 -7.05 -4.47 8.69
N ASP A 121 -6.98 -4.17 7.40
CA ASP A 121 -5.85 -4.57 6.59
C ASP A 121 -4.56 -3.93 7.11
N VAL A 122 -3.44 -4.65 7.06
CA VAL A 122 -2.15 -4.05 7.45
C VAL A 122 -1.75 -2.97 6.44
N LEU A 123 -1.92 -3.26 5.15
CA LEU A 123 -1.77 -2.31 4.05
C LEU A 123 -2.75 -2.61 2.92
N LYS A 124 -3.60 -1.66 2.57
CA LYS A 124 -4.45 -1.73 1.37
C LYS A 124 -4.15 -0.61 0.40
N PHE A 125 -4.05 -0.97 -0.87
CA PHE A 125 -3.80 -0.06 -1.99
C PHE A 125 -4.97 -0.13 -2.97
N ALA A 126 -5.50 1.03 -3.34
CA ALA A 126 -6.56 1.17 -4.33
C ALA A 126 -6.12 2.14 -5.43
N TYR A 127 -6.33 1.78 -6.70
CA TYR A 127 -6.01 2.64 -7.85
C TYR A 127 -4.54 3.10 -7.90
N CYS A 128 -3.64 2.28 -7.40
CA CYS A 128 -2.23 2.61 -7.29
C CYS A 128 -1.42 1.98 -8.43
N ASN A 129 -0.39 2.69 -8.91
CA ASN A 129 0.48 2.14 -9.95
C ASN A 129 1.97 2.33 -9.66
N ASN A 130 2.78 1.34 -10.04
CA ASN A 130 4.20 1.26 -9.75
C ASN A 130 4.48 1.30 -8.23
N ILE A 131 4.00 0.28 -7.52
CA ILE A 131 4.16 0.14 -6.07
C ILE A 131 5.20 -0.93 -5.78
N THR A 132 6.17 -0.63 -4.91
CA THR A 132 7.16 -1.59 -4.45
C THR A 132 7.15 -1.67 -2.93
N ILE A 133 6.95 -2.87 -2.39
CA ILE A 133 7.04 -3.17 -0.97
C ILE A 133 8.19 -4.16 -0.78
N LYS A 134 9.18 -3.82 0.05
CA LYS A 134 10.33 -4.71 0.22
C LYS A 134 10.98 -4.69 1.59
N ASN A 135 11.63 -5.80 1.93
CA ASN A 135 12.42 -5.93 3.15
C ASN A 135 11.62 -5.65 4.42
N ILE A 136 10.35 -6.07 4.48
CA ILE A 136 9.49 -5.89 5.66
C ILE A 136 8.99 -7.24 6.16
N LYS A 137 8.68 -7.29 7.46
CA LYS A 137 7.73 -8.21 8.03
C LYS A 137 6.41 -7.49 8.24
N ALA A 138 5.29 -8.06 7.83
CA ALA A 138 3.96 -7.46 7.97
C ALA A 138 2.93 -8.49 8.43
N GLY A 139 2.07 -8.11 9.37
CA GLY A 139 1.03 -9.01 9.87
C GLY A 139 0.13 -8.43 10.95
N HIS A 140 -0.73 -9.28 11.51
CA HIS A 140 -1.59 -8.93 12.65
C HIS A 140 -1.00 -9.39 13.98
N VAL A 141 -1.38 -8.71 15.07
CA VAL A 141 -1.22 -9.30 16.42
C VAL A 141 -2.08 -10.56 16.47
N ARG A 142 -1.52 -11.71 16.85
CA ARG A 142 -2.29 -12.94 17.06
C ARG A 142 -3.12 -12.81 18.34
N THR A 143 -4.35 -12.30 18.24
CA THR A 143 -5.30 -12.14 19.36
C THR A 143 -6.56 -12.99 19.23
N GLY A 144 -6.66 -13.83 18.19
CA GLY A 144 -7.84 -14.66 17.93
C GLY A 144 -8.20 -14.63 16.44
N TYR A 145 -9.48 -14.40 16.15
CA TYR A 145 -10.01 -14.36 14.78
C TYR A 145 -9.79 -12.97 14.16
N CYS A 146 -9.10 -12.91 13.02
CA CYS A 146 -8.80 -11.68 12.30
C CYS A 146 -9.43 -11.77 10.90
N ILE A 147 -10.06 -10.67 10.45
CA ILE A 147 -10.76 -10.59 9.15
C ILE A 147 -9.95 -9.81 8.11
N GLY A 148 -9.08 -8.89 8.54
CA GLY A 148 -8.25 -8.10 7.65
C GLY A 148 -7.25 -8.94 6.86
N ASP A 149 -6.92 -8.51 5.65
CA ASP A 149 -5.84 -9.06 4.86
C ASP A 149 -4.49 -8.46 5.29
N VAL A 150 -3.40 -9.21 5.11
CA VAL A 150 -2.08 -8.66 5.41
C VAL A 150 -1.73 -7.58 4.38
N ILE A 151 -1.88 -7.86 3.08
CA ILE A 151 -1.74 -6.84 2.03
C ILE A 151 -2.82 -7.03 0.98
N GLU A 152 -3.57 -5.97 0.68
CA GLU A 152 -4.54 -5.94 -0.41
C GLU A 152 -4.12 -4.95 -1.51
N PHE A 153 -4.23 -5.38 -2.77
CA PHE A 153 -4.18 -4.53 -3.96
C PHE A 153 -5.49 -4.60 -4.73
N ASN A 154 -6.14 -3.46 -4.94
CA ASN A 154 -7.39 -3.34 -5.68
C ASN A 154 -7.23 -2.30 -6.80
N GLN A 155 -7.57 -2.65 -8.05
CA GLN A 155 -7.40 -1.79 -9.22
C GLN A 155 -5.96 -1.24 -9.37
N CYS A 156 -4.95 -2.08 -9.10
CA CYS A 156 -3.56 -1.65 -9.11
C CYS A 156 -2.81 -2.13 -10.35
N LYS A 157 -1.65 -1.52 -10.63
CA LYS A 157 -0.79 -1.96 -11.74
C LYS A 157 0.69 -1.86 -11.42
N ASN A 158 1.49 -2.78 -11.97
CA ASN A 158 2.94 -2.80 -11.82
C ASN A 158 3.35 -2.83 -10.34
N VAL A 159 2.98 -3.92 -9.67
CA VAL A 159 3.20 -4.13 -8.23
C VAL A 159 4.36 -5.08 -8.00
N LYS A 160 5.23 -4.75 -7.03
CA LYS A 160 6.35 -5.58 -6.61
C LYS A 160 6.33 -5.80 -5.11
N VAL A 161 6.41 -7.06 -4.69
CA VAL A 161 6.60 -7.45 -3.28
C VAL A 161 7.86 -8.29 -3.19
N GLU A 162 8.89 -7.80 -2.50
CA GLU A 162 10.24 -8.38 -2.57
C GLU A 162 10.90 -8.59 -1.20
N ASN A 163 11.48 -9.76 -0.97
CA ASN A 163 12.28 -10.04 0.24
C ASN A 163 11.51 -9.77 1.54
N SER A 164 10.25 -10.19 1.59
CA SER A 164 9.35 -9.88 2.71
C SER A 164 8.84 -11.13 3.42
N ASP A 165 8.36 -10.93 4.64
CA ASP A 165 7.72 -11.94 5.48
C ASP A 165 6.29 -11.47 5.79
N LEU A 166 5.30 -12.09 5.14
CA LEU A 166 3.87 -11.76 5.31
C LEU A 166 3.24 -12.85 6.17
N TYR A 167 2.70 -12.46 7.32
CA TYR A 167 2.17 -13.41 8.28
C TYR A 167 0.91 -12.89 8.98
N GLY A 168 0.16 -13.78 9.60
CA GLY A 168 -0.80 -13.40 10.64
C GLY A 168 -2.18 -14.02 10.48
N CYS A 169 -2.92 -14.06 11.60
CA CYS A 169 -4.29 -14.57 11.74
C CYS A 169 -5.33 -13.98 10.78
N GLY A 170 -4.97 -12.97 9.98
CA GLY A 170 -5.81 -12.38 8.95
C GLY A 170 -6.27 -13.43 7.94
N VAL A 171 -7.33 -13.09 7.20
CA VAL A 171 -8.00 -14.01 6.26
C VAL A 171 -7.03 -14.43 5.19
N ASN A 172 -6.39 -13.46 4.51
CA ASN A 172 -5.44 -13.75 3.45
C ASN A 172 -4.09 -13.04 3.62
N GLY A 173 -3.02 -13.74 3.26
CA GLY A 173 -1.66 -13.19 3.29
C GLY A 173 -1.38 -12.17 2.18
N LEU A 174 -2.00 -12.33 1.01
CA LEU A 174 -1.92 -11.38 -0.10
C LEU A 174 -3.18 -11.47 -0.96
N THR A 175 -3.90 -10.36 -1.09
CA THR A 175 -5.13 -10.28 -1.89
C THR A 175 -4.94 -9.31 -3.05
N MET A 176 -5.42 -9.70 -4.23
CA MET A 176 -5.31 -8.90 -5.44
C MET A 176 -6.60 -8.98 -6.25
N PHE A 177 -7.23 -7.83 -6.51
CA PHE A 177 -8.40 -7.72 -7.38
C PHE A 177 -8.14 -6.70 -8.47
N ASN A 178 -8.52 -7.00 -9.71
CA ASN A 178 -8.38 -6.09 -10.85
C ASN A 178 -6.96 -5.53 -10.98
N THR A 179 -5.96 -6.37 -10.73
CA THR A 179 -4.56 -5.93 -10.56
C THR A 179 -3.65 -6.62 -11.55
N ASP A 180 -2.89 -5.82 -12.30
CA ASP A 180 -2.06 -6.28 -13.41
C ASP A 180 -0.56 -6.06 -13.18
N ASP A 181 0.25 -6.88 -13.84
CA ASP A 181 1.72 -6.78 -13.84
C ASP A 181 2.31 -6.88 -12.42
N VAL A 182 2.04 -8.00 -11.74
CA VAL A 182 2.49 -8.24 -10.37
C VAL A 182 3.68 -9.18 -10.33
N THR A 183 4.71 -8.82 -9.57
CA THR A 183 5.83 -9.71 -9.27
C THR A 183 6.03 -9.83 -7.77
N VAL A 184 5.97 -11.06 -7.25
CA VAL A 184 6.31 -11.39 -5.87
C VAL A 184 7.60 -12.21 -5.88
N ASN A 185 8.64 -11.72 -5.22
CA ASN A 185 9.98 -12.31 -5.25
C ASN A 185 10.53 -12.55 -3.86
N ASN A 186 11.02 -13.76 -3.58
CA ASN A 186 11.72 -14.09 -2.33
C ASN A 186 10.90 -13.71 -1.08
N THR A 187 9.60 -14.01 -1.10
CA THR A 187 8.65 -13.66 -0.03
C THR A 187 8.08 -14.91 0.60
N ILE A 188 7.99 -14.91 1.93
CA ILE A 188 7.31 -15.96 2.70
C ILE A 188 5.91 -15.45 3.03
N ILE A 189 4.89 -16.27 2.80
CA ILE A 189 3.50 -16.01 3.18
C ILE A 189 3.04 -17.16 4.06
N HIS A 190 2.69 -16.89 5.33
CA HIS A 190 2.40 -17.96 6.26
C HIS A 190 1.46 -17.60 7.43
N ASP A 191 0.97 -18.62 8.14
CA ASP A 191 0.11 -18.49 9.32
C ASP A 191 -1.19 -17.69 9.06
N CYS A 192 -1.76 -17.79 7.85
CA CYS A 192 -3.03 -17.13 7.47
C CYS A 192 -4.24 -18.01 7.76
N SER A 193 -5.39 -17.43 8.13
CA SER A 193 -6.56 -18.21 8.53
C SER A 193 -7.28 -18.88 7.35
N GLU A 194 -7.30 -18.26 6.16
CA GLU A 194 -7.94 -18.84 4.98
C GLU A 194 -6.97 -19.13 3.83
N ASN A 195 -6.31 -18.12 3.26
CA ASN A 195 -5.50 -18.34 2.06
C ASN A 195 -4.14 -17.65 2.12
N SER A 196 -3.12 -18.24 1.51
CA SER A 196 -1.86 -17.52 1.28
C SER A 196 -2.06 -16.40 0.27
N VAL A 197 -2.80 -16.65 -0.81
CA VAL A 197 -3.03 -15.70 -1.90
C VAL A 197 -4.46 -15.82 -2.41
N VAL A 198 -5.14 -14.68 -2.56
CA VAL A 198 -6.43 -14.56 -3.26
C VAL A 198 -6.26 -13.64 -4.47
N MET A 199 -6.80 -14.06 -5.62
CA MET A 199 -6.74 -13.29 -6.86
C MET A 199 -8.08 -13.31 -7.59
N GLY A 200 -8.52 -12.14 -8.07
CA GLY A 200 -9.66 -12.01 -8.97
C GLY A 200 -9.37 -10.99 -10.06
N GLU A 201 -9.65 -11.34 -11.32
CA GLU A 201 -9.51 -10.42 -12.46
C GLU A 201 -8.10 -9.81 -12.61
N CYS A 202 -7.06 -10.62 -12.38
CA CYS A 202 -5.65 -10.22 -12.49
C CYS A 202 -4.99 -10.72 -13.78
N ASN A 203 -4.05 -9.95 -14.33
CA ASN A 203 -3.20 -10.36 -15.45
C ASN A 203 -1.71 -10.26 -15.13
N ASN A 204 -0.90 -11.16 -15.71
CA ASN A 204 0.56 -11.15 -15.61
C ASN A 204 1.08 -11.12 -14.14
N VAL A 205 0.72 -12.15 -13.37
CA VAL A 205 1.16 -12.32 -11.98
C VAL A 205 2.22 -13.41 -11.91
N THR A 206 3.38 -13.08 -11.32
CA THR A 206 4.49 -14.02 -11.17
C THR A 206 4.95 -14.11 -9.71
N PHE A 207 5.10 -15.34 -9.21
CA PHE A 207 5.72 -15.63 -7.91
C PHE A 207 7.06 -16.35 -8.15
N ASN A 208 8.17 -15.76 -7.69
CA ASN A 208 9.50 -16.36 -7.81
C ASN A 208 10.13 -16.56 -6.44
N LYS A 209 10.59 -17.78 -6.17
CA LYS A 209 11.29 -18.13 -4.92
C LYS A 209 10.48 -17.79 -3.67
N CYS A 210 9.16 -17.90 -3.76
CA CYS A 210 8.25 -17.68 -2.64
C CYS A 210 8.04 -18.98 -1.86
N THR A 211 7.73 -18.85 -0.58
CA THR A 211 7.28 -19.96 0.27
C THR A 211 5.89 -19.62 0.78
N MET A 212 4.93 -20.52 0.55
CA MET A 212 3.56 -20.42 1.05
C MET A 212 3.32 -21.64 1.93
N ARG A 213 2.98 -21.43 3.20
CA ARG A 213 2.80 -22.53 4.18
C ARG A 213 1.82 -22.13 5.27
N ASP A 214 1.22 -23.10 5.93
CA ASP A 214 0.43 -22.87 7.16
C ASP A 214 -0.72 -21.86 6.95
N CYS A 215 -1.40 -21.94 5.79
CA CYS A 215 -2.58 -21.14 5.47
C CYS A 215 -3.79 -22.07 5.22
N GLY A 216 -4.99 -21.67 5.65
CA GLY A 216 -6.24 -22.40 5.34
C GLY A 216 -6.51 -23.64 6.21
N GLY A 217 -5.87 -23.70 7.38
CA GLY A 217 -6.22 -24.64 8.43
C GLY A 217 -6.87 -23.92 9.59
N ASP A 218 -7.66 -24.66 10.39
CA ASP A 218 -7.97 -24.27 11.76
C ASP A 218 -6.65 -23.88 12.46
N ILE A 219 -6.33 -22.59 12.51
CA ILE A 219 -5.28 -22.03 13.36
C ILE A 219 -5.81 -22.02 14.80
N ASN A 220 -6.19 -23.21 15.26
CA ASN A 220 -6.46 -23.52 16.65
C ASN A 220 -5.08 -23.68 17.31
N ASP A 221 -4.65 -22.67 18.05
CA ASP A 221 -3.73 -22.89 19.17
C ASP A 221 -4.45 -23.64 20.29
#